data_AF-A0A370G565-F1
#
_entry.id   AF-A0A370G565-F1
#
_cell.length_a   1.000
_cell.length_b   1.000
_cell.length_c   1.000
_cell.angle_alpha   90.00
_cell.angle_beta   90.00
_cell.angle_gamma   90.00
#
_symmetry.space_group_name_H-M   'P 1'
#
loop_
_entity.id
_entity.type
_entity.pdbx_description
1 polymer ?
#
loop_
_entity_poly.entity_id
_entity_poly.type
_entity_poly.pdbx_seq_one_letter_code
_entity_poly.pdbx_strand_id
1 'polypeptide(L)'
;MVKQSTRSLEPSCSTLDTRTCSAASYQGLDTDPDAPLPSLRDNAADSPFSDLMTLPLPRNVKWFLTRPAPAISRKFPRIGKRLSGLYYAFVFLFAVSRTRIALVQIGNLRTPTGLPVLSGVIAFRVLISSRHDLTRASINPDGATADIAVATPVLVRKIGALKIWGVNAWVDTAQLPVGRQRLHMNIYAGTRHAGHIRRWVTVRPQEEITASLPDGVRHSDAFVPSASDDKMGTIDHVLSLPTERHRPQEQIFSGSIRSILILRTDQLGDVSASLPAMARLRALFPEARITVLSQTAIVPILIASGVADEYLSLSLSYNGRTERRFLTAEAEHALRQTLRGREFDLAIDLSPGAESQPLMRLCAARYRVSFKPGQFPFIDFGIEVTSRDKVNRKAVVNHAAHVSMLVSALEGALHMGQTVVPRRQSSSDDSILSDHGVAKKGYIVVHSGARHPINRWPLPNFLAFCADFHAATHIPVLLFIDKDDLTDSIKAQCKSLAGVRLMPSIDMNAFDTLLSHTLLLVANDTGPKHLAATRGVSVVSIAIPRVNWQEWGQNRGGVILSRRVPCAGCGLNDRLSCGMDAICVTSIPVATVLDTTLEEIARQNEKTQPA
;
A
#
# COMPACT_ATOMS: atom_id res chain seq x y z
N MET A 1 4.44 -19.44 -63.40
CA MET A 1 3.47 -19.57 -64.51
C MET A 1 2.08 -19.41 -63.91
N VAL A 2 1.34 -18.37 -64.34
CA VAL A 2 -0.11 -18.08 -64.10
C VAL A 2 -0.54 -17.87 -62.62
N LYS A 3 -0.71 -16.66 -62.08
CA LYS A 3 -1.73 -15.57 -62.26
C LYS A 3 -3.19 -15.94 -61.94
N GLN A 4 -3.74 -15.32 -60.88
CA GLN A 4 -5.00 -14.52 -60.82
C GLN A 4 -5.20 -14.07 -59.34
N SER A 5 -5.08 -12.80 -58.90
CA SER A 5 -5.91 -11.59 -59.16
C SER A 5 -7.35 -11.79 -58.71
N THR A 6 -7.88 -11.11 -57.67
CA THR A 6 -8.33 -9.69 -57.65
C THR A 6 -8.49 -9.16 -56.20
N ARG A 7 -7.88 -8.02 -55.82
CA ARG A 7 -8.48 -6.66 -55.62
C ARG A 7 -9.67 -6.62 -54.63
N SER A 8 -9.86 -5.67 -53.72
CA SER A 8 -9.17 -4.46 -53.20
C SER A 8 -10.23 -3.76 -52.34
N LEU A 9 -9.86 -3.11 -51.23
CA LEU A 9 -10.38 -1.79 -50.78
C LEU A 9 -9.85 -1.50 -49.37
N GLU A 10 -8.74 -0.77 -49.31
CA GLU A 10 -8.42 0.11 -48.17
C GLU A 10 -9.31 1.36 -48.24
N PRO A 11 -9.48 2.06 -47.11
CA PRO A 11 -9.14 3.47 -47.14
C PRO A 11 -8.18 3.89 -46.01
N SER A 12 -7.03 4.41 -46.46
CA SER A 12 -6.38 5.63 -45.97
C SER A 12 -6.22 5.85 -44.46
N CYS A 13 -5.06 5.48 -43.92
CA CYS A 13 -4.49 6.11 -42.74
C CYS A 13 -3.46 7.15 -43.21
N SER A 14 -3.88 8.40 -43.34
CA SER A 14 -3.01 9.53 -43.67
C SER A 14 -2.26 9.98 -42.41
N THR A 15 -0.96 9.67 -42.36
CA THR A 15 0.14 10.51 -41.88
C THR A 15 -0.22 11.67 -40.94
N LEU A 16 0.00 11.46 -39.64
CA LEU A 16 0.31 12.52 -38.68
C LEU A 16 1.53 12.09 -37.85
N ASP A 17 2.65 12.71 -38.18
CA ASP A 17 3.85 13.00 -37.37
C ASP A 17 4.29 12.00 -36.29
N THR A 18 5.25 11.14 -36.64
CA THR A 18 6.05 10.33 -35.72
C THR A 18 7.22 11.11 -35.07
N ARG A 19 7.04 12.39 -34.74
CA ARG A 19 8.09 13.21 -34.09
C ARG A 19 7.55 14.20 -33.04
N THR A 20 6.81 13.71 -32.05
CA THR A 20 6.67 14.38 -30.72
C THR A 20 6.14 13.39 -29.67
N CYS A 21 6.91 12.34 -29.36
CA CYS A 21 6.78 11.60 -28.10
C CYS A 21 8.17 11.49 -27.48
N SER A 22 8.79 12.64 -27.21
CA SER A 22 10.00 12.71 -26.40
C SER A 22 9.65 13.14 -24.99
N ALA A 23 10.06 12.33 -24.02
CA ALA A 23 10.30 12.73 -22.63
C ALA A 23 9.15 13.50 -21.94
N ALA A 24 8.15 12.76 -21.45
CA ALA A 24 7.45 13.16 -20.23
C ALA A 24 8.44 13.00 -19.06
N SER A 25 9.40 13.94 -19.01
CA SER A 25 10.37 14.03 -17.94
C SER A 25 9.65 14.25 -16.62
N TYR A 26 10.22 13.68 -15.54
CA TYR A 26 9.86 13.94 -14.14
C TYR A 26 9.97 15.43 -13.72
N GLN A 27 10.15 16.36 -14.66
CA GLN A 27 10.32 17.80 -14.45
C GLN A 27 9.03 18.51 -14.02
N GLY A 28 7.85 17.97 -14.31
CA GLY A 28 6.56 18.61 -14.02
C GLY A 28 6.17 18.71 -12.53
N LEU A 29 6.97 18.14 -11.63
CA LEU A 29 6.76 18.24 -10.18
C LEU A 29 7.62 19.34 -9.51
N ASP A 30 8.58 19.94 -10.22
CA ASP A 30 9.70 20.67 -9.59
C ASP A 30 9.95 22.11 -10.08
N THR A 31 9.02 22.77 -10.79
CA THR A 31 9.23 24.18 -11.18
C THR A 31 8.02 25.06 -10.92
N ASP A 32 7.89 25.53 -9.69
CA ASP A 32 7.52 26.91 -9.46
C ASP A 32 8.85 27.68 -9.33
N PRO A 33 9.24 28.53 -10.32
CA PRO A 33 10.51 29.24 -10.30
C PRO A 33 10.64 30.23 -9.13
N ASP A 34 9.53 30.56 -8.47
CA ASP A 34 9.47 31.43 -7.29
C ASP A 34 9.14 30.66 -6.00
N ALA A 35 9.02 29.32 -6.04
CA ALA A 35 8.81 28.54 -4.84
C ALA A 35 10.11 28.41 -4.03
N PRO A 36 10.13 28.82 -2.75
CA PRO A 36 11.24 28.50 -1.88
C PRO A 36 11.37 26.98 -1.77
N LEU A 37 12.59 26.48 -1.99
CA LEU A 37 12.94 25.07 -1.84
C LEU A 37 12.45 24.56 -0.48
N PRO A 38 11.82 23.37 -0.41
CA PRO A 38 11.45 22.78 0.86
C PRO A 38 12.70 22.61 1.72
N SER A 39 12.65 23.13 2.96
CA SER A 39 13.76 23.03 3.90
C SER A 39 14.08 21.54 4.15
N LEU A 40 15.37 21.17 4.12
CA LEU A 40 15.85 19.84 4.49
C LEU A 40 15.53 19.46 5.97
N ARG A 41 14.87 20.34 6.73
CA ARG A 41 14.52 20.14 8.14
C ARG A 41 13.08 19.71 8.38
N ASP A 42 12.20 19.79 7.39
CA ASP A 42 10.78 19.51 7.58
C ASP A 42 10.36 18.22 6.87
N ASN A 43 10.78 17.07 7.40
CA ASN A 43 10.18 15.78 7.09
C ASN A 43 10.15 14.91 8.35
N ALA A 44 9.12 15.13 9.15
CA ALA A 44 8.64 14.16 10.11
C ALA A 44 7.11 14.24 10.10
N ALA A 45 6.47 13.42 9.28
CA ALA A 45 5.03 13.19 9.34
C ALA A 45 4.77 11.68 9.40
N ASP A 46 4.38 11.29 10.60
CA ASP A 46 3.38 10.28 10.96
C ASP A 46 3.62 8.79 10.61
N SER A 47 3.90 8.07 11.69
CA SER A 47 3.96 6.63 11.91
C SER A 47 2.68 5.87 11.48
N PRO A 48 2.79 4.56 11.15
CA PRO A 48 1.67 3.70 10.77
C PRO A 48 0.54 3.66 11.80
N PHE A 49 -0.65 3.37 11.26
CA PHE A 49 -1.99 3.28 11.85
C PHE A 49 -2.10 2.69 13.28
N SER A 50 -1.13 1.89 13.74
CA SER A 50 -1.08 1.39 15.12
C SER A 50 -0.89 2.50 16.16
N ASP A 51 -0.19 3.58 15.81
CA ASP A 51 0.03 4.72 16.72
C ASP A 51 -1.19 5.66 16.79
N LEU A 52 -2.11 5.59 15.83
CA LEU A 52 -3.38 6.35 15.86
C LEU A 52 -4.42 5.74 16.82
N MET A 53 -4.36 4.42 17.05
CA MET A 53 -5.17 3.73 18.06
C MET A 53 -4.71 4.03 19.49
N THR A 54 -3.47 4.49 19.63
CA THR A 54 -2.94 5.14 20.82
C THR A 54 -2.71 6.61 20.52
N LEU A 55 -3.76 7.40 20.28
CA LEU A 55 -3.65 8.86 20.32
C LEU A 55 -2.75 9.22 21.50
N PRO A 56 -1.52 9.74 21.29
CA PRO A 56 -0.73 10.19 22.42
C PRO A 56 -1.58 11.28 23.06
N LEU A 57 -1.98 11.05 24.32
CA LEU A 57 -2.65 12.08 25.11
C LEU A 57 -1.86 13.38 24.86
N PRO A 58 -2.55 14.49 24.51
CA PRO A 58 -1.90 15.71 24.01
C PRO A 58 -0.67 16.05 24.85
N ARG A 59 0.41 16.61 24.28
CA ARG A 59 1.59 17.06 25.07
C ARG A 59 1.19 17.85 26.33
N ASN A 60 0.13 18.64 26.22
CA ASN A 60 -0.47 19.45 27.28
C ASN A 60 -1.15 18.59 28.34
N VAL A 61 -1.88 17.55 27.94
CA VAL A 61 -2.51 16.56 28.83
C VAL A 61 -1.46 15.67 29.49
N LYS A 62 -0.43 15.26 28.74
CA LYS A 62 0.76 14.56 29.24
C LYS A 62 1.50 15.42 30.27
N TRP A 63 1.71 16.71 29.97
CA TRP A 63 2.32 17.70 30.86
C TRP A 63 1.52 17.91 32.15
N PHE A 64 0.18 17.99 32.06
CA PHE A 64 -0.71 18.08 33.22
C PHE A 64 -0.78 16.77 34.05
N LEU A 65 -0.75 15.60 33.40
CA LEU A 65 -0.73 14.29 34.06
C LEU A 65 0.61 13.95 34.74
N THR A 66 1.71 14.56 34.28
CA THR A 66 3.06 14.35 34.86
C THR A 66 3.41 15.29 36.01
N ARG A 67 2.59 16.31 36.30
CA ARG A 67 2.80 17.17 37.47
C ARG A 67 2.12 16.58 38.71
N PRO A 68 2.79 16.56 39.88
CA PRO A 68 2.09 16.27 41.12
C PRO A 68 0.97 17.30 41.30
N ALA A 69 -0.21 16.84 41.73
CA ALA A 69 -1.35 17.70 42.04
C ALA A 69 -0.89 18.90 42.91
N PRO A 70 -1.52 20.09 42.79
CA PRO A 70 -1.13 21.26 43.58
C PRO A 70 -0.99 20.90 45.06
N ALA A 71 -0.02 21.53 45.74
CA ALA A 71 0.55 21.19 47.05
C ALA A 71 -0.43 21.05 48.25
N ILE A 72 -1.74 21.12 48.00
CA ILE A 72 -2.84 20.86 48.91
C ILE A 72 -2.88 19.36 49.33
N SER A 73 -2.43 18.45 48.47
CA SER A 73 -2.44 17.00 48.75
C SER A 73 -1.48 16.56 49.87
N ARG A 74 -0.44 17.35 50.16
CA ARG A 74 0.50 17.09 51.27
C ARG A 74 0.00 17.58 52.63
N LYS A 75 -0.89 18.59 52.68
CA LYS A 75 -1.44 19.13 53.94
C LYS A 75 -2.74 18.45 54.40
N PHE A 76 -3.53 17.88 53.48
CA PHE A 76 -4.80 17.20 53.82
C PHE A 76 -5.03 15.93 52.98
N PRO A 77 -4.55 14.75 53.43
CA PRO A 77 -4.49 13.53 52.60
C PRO A 77 -5.87 12.95 52.22
N ARG A 78 -6.90 13.13 53.06
CA ARG A 78 -8.28 12.67 52.76
C ARG A 78 -9.02 13.57 51.75
N ILE A 79 -8.74 14.87 51.77
CA ILE A 79 -9.36 15.87 50.87
C ILE A 79 -8.60 15.94 49.53
N GLY A 80 -7.27 15.77 49.57
CA GLY A 80 -6.39 15.80 48.39
C GLY A 80 -6.63 14.69 47.37
N LYS A 81 -7.05 13.47 47.78
CA LYS A 81 -7.44 12.40 46.85
C LYS A 81 -8.73 12.73 46.09
N ARG A 82 -9.73 13.36 46.74
CA ARG A 82 -10.96 13.82 46.09
C ARG A 82 -10.71 15.03 45.18
N LEU A 83 -9.92 16.01 45.63
CA LEU A 83 -9.60 17.21 44.85
C LEU A 83 -8.68 16.93 43.64
N SER A 84 -7.77 15.96 43.73
CA SER A 84 -6.95 15.55 42.56
C SER A 84 -7.76 14.81 41.51
N GLY A 85 -8.69 13.93 41.93
CA GLY A 85 -9.66 13.31 41.03
C GLY A 85 -10.55 14.36 40.35
N LEU A 86 -11.04 15.34 41.11
CA LEU A 86 -11.79 16.49 40.58
C LEU A 86 -10.94 17.34 39.63
N TYR A 87 -9.68 17.62 39.94
CA TYR A 87 -8.77 18.40 39.09
C TYR A 87 -8.49 17.71 37.76
N TYR A 88 -8.16 16.41 37.77
CA TYR A 88 -7.97 15.65 36.53
C TYR A 88 -9.27 15.49 35.75
N ALA A 89 -10.40 15.30 36.43
CA ALA A 89 -11.71 15.32 35.80
C ALA A 89 -12.03 16.69 35.20
N PHE A 90 -11.67 17.81 35.85
CA PHE A 90 -11.91 19.17 35.37
C PHE A 90 -10.99 19.54 34.20
N VAL A 91 -9.70 19.18 34.26
CA VAL A 91 -8.73 19.37 33.17
C VAL A 91 -9.10 18.50 31.97
N PHE A 92 -9.52 17.26 32.18
CA PHE A 92 -10.10 16.41 31.12
C PHE A 92 -11.43 16.98 30.62
N LEU A 93 -12.25 17.56 31.51
CA LEU A 93 -13.52 18.19 31.12
C LEU A 93 -13.30 19.40 30.22
N PHE A 94 -12.32 20.24 30.54
CA PHE A 94 -11.99 21.46 29.80
C PHE A 94 -11.19 21.18 28.52
N ALA A 95 -10.24 20.24 28.56
CA ALA A 95 -9.45 19.86 27.38
C ALA A 95 -10.31 19.21 26.27
N VAL A 96 -11.47 18.66 26.63
CA VAL A 96 -12.41 17.90 25.78
C VAL A 96 -13.77 18.61 25.65
N SER A 97 -13.87 19.90 25.99
CA SER A 97 -15.13 20.67 25.84
C SER A 97 -15.45 20.99 24.38
N ARG A 98 -14.46 20.95 23.48
CA ARG A 98 -14.60 21.24 22.05
C ARG A 98 -14.38 19.99 21.22
N THR A 99 -15.19 19.83 20.17
CA THR A 99 -14.97 18.83 19.11
C THR A 99 -13.57 19.03 18.52
N ARG A 100 -12.76 17.98 18.52
CA ARG A 100 -11.44 17.97 17.86
C ARG A 100 -11.47 17.06 16.66
N ILE A 101 -10.88 17.52 15.56
CA ILE A 101 -10.83 16.80 14.29
C ILE A 101 -9.37 16.55 13.95
N ALA A 102 -9.00 15.29 13.80
CA ALA A 102 -7.69 14.84 13.34
C ALA A 102 -7.82 14.33 11.90
N LEU A 103 -7.03 14.91 10.99
CA LEU A 103 -6.96 14.45 9.61
C LEU A 103 -6.24 13.10 9.57
N VAL A 104 -6.89 12.09 8.98
CA VAL A 104 -6.30 10.77 8.73
C VAL A 104 -5.78 10.70 7.30
N GLN A 105 -6.58 11.15 6.33
CA GLN A 105 -6.26 11.04 4.91
C GLN A 105 -6.98 12.14 4.13
N ILE A 106 -6.31 12.69 3.12
CA ILE A 106 -6.90 13.55 2.09
C ILE A 106 -6.09 13.36 0.81
N GLY A 107 -6.58 12.50 -0.08
CA GLY A 107 -5.79 12.00 -1.21
C GLY A 107 -4.52 11.24 -0.78
N ASN A 108 -3.90 10.55 -1.74
CA ASN A 108 -2.71 9.71 -1.52
C ASN A 108 -1.41 10.34 -2.03
N LEU A 109 -1.52 11.42 -2.80
CA LEU A 109 -0.38 12.11 -3.42
C LEU A 109 -0.07 13.42 -2.68
N ARG A 110 1.20 13.85 -2.77
CA ARG A 110 1.71 15.07 -2.15
C ARG A 110 2.62 15.83 -3.12
N THR A 111 2.59 17.16 -3.07
CA THR A 111 3.60 18.01 -3.71
C THR A 111 4.95 17.88 -3.00
N PRO A 112 6.06 18.35 -3.58
CA PRO A 112 7.36 18.40 -2.88
C PRO A 112 7.34 19.21 -1.58
N THR A 113 6.45 20.20 -1.50
CA THR A 113 6.20 21.03 -0.31
C THR A 113 5.23 20.38 0.69
N GLY A 114 4.78 19.14 0.43
CA GLY A 114 3.93 18.37 1.34
C GLY A 114 2.43 18.68 1.24
N LEU A 115 1.98 19.49 0.27
CA LEU A 115 0.55 19.76 0.07
C LEU A 115 -0.15 18.55 -0.57
N PRO A 116 -1.36 18.17 -0.13
CA PRO A 116 -2.17 17.15 -0.80
C PRO A 116 -2.42 17.46 -2.27
N VAL A 117 -2.12 16.50 -3.14
CA VAL A 117 -2.51 16.54 -4.55
C VAL A 117 -3.78 15.69 -4.71
N LEU A 118 -4.82 16.27 -5.30
CA LEU A 118 -6.09 15.61 -5.55
C LEU A 118 -6.29 15.42 -7.06
N SER A 119 -6.65 14.21 -7.44
CA SER A 119 -6.96 13.82 -8.81
C SER A 119 -7.78 12.54 -8.78
N GLY A 120 -8.76 12.41 -9.69
CA GLY A 120 -9.73 11.33 -9.68
C GLY A 120 -10.72 11.43 -8.52
N VAL A 121 -11.20 10.29 -8.02
CA VAL A 121 -11.96 10.22 -6.77
C VAL A 121 -11.00 10.05 -5.60
N ILE A 122 -11.17 10.86 -4.55
CA ILE A 122 -10.32 10.84 -3.36
C ILE A 122 -11.11 10.58 -2.08
N ALA A 123 -10.45 10.02 -1.07
CA ALA A 123 -11.00 9.88 0.26
C ALA A 123 -10.52 11.02 1.15
N PHE A 124 -11.46 11.65 1.84
CA PHE A 124 -11.21 12.60 2.93
C PHE A 124 -11.68 11.95 4.23
N ARG A 125 -10.70 11.50 5.03
CA ARG A 125 -10.94 10.77 6.28
C ARG A 125 -10.46 11.55 7.48
N VAL A 126 -11.29 11.58 8.52
CA VAL A 126 -10.95 12.21 9.80
C VAL A 126 -11.38 11.35 10.98
N LEU A 127 -10.65 11.48 12.08
CA LEU A 127 -11.07 11.02 13.41
C LEU A 127 -11.54 12.23 14.21
N ILE A 128 -12.68 12.11 14.87
CA ILE A 128 -13.32 13.21 15.58
C ILE A 128 -13.55 12.81 17.04
N SER A 129 -12.97 13.58 17.95
CA SER A 129 -13.25 13.45 19.39
C SER A 129 -14.33 14.47 19.76
N SER A 130 -15.53 14.02 20.12
CA SER A 130 -16.64 14.89 20.53
C SER A 130 -17.46 14.26 21.66
N ARG A 131 -18.15 15.10 22.45
CA ARG A 131 -19.18 14.63 23.39
C ARG A 131 -20.56 14.51 22.73
N HIS A 132 -20.72 15.14 21.58
CA HIS A 132 -21.98 15.17 20.86
C HIS A 132 -22.15 13.88 20.05
N ASP A 133 -23.41 13.52 19.81
CA ASP A 133 -23.78 12.54 18.80
C ASP A 133 -23.69 13.21 17.43
N LEU A 134 -22.63 12.87 16.71
CA LEU A 134 -22.38 13.44 15.39
C LEU A 134 -23.26 12.70 14.38
N THR A 135 -23.97 13.46 13.55
CA THR A 135 -24.97 12.91 12.63
C THR A 135 -24.60 13.09 11.18
N ARG A 136 -23.79 14.12 10.85
CA ARG A 136 -23.44 14.46 9.47
C ARG A 136 -22.06 15.07 9.40
N ALA A 137 -21.31 14.70 8.37
CA ALA A 137 -20.16 15.43 7.89
C ALA A 137 -20.42 15.86 6.45
N SER A 138 -20.01 17.07 6.08
CA SER A 138 -20.08 17.53 4.70
C SER A 138 -18.77 18.18 4.28
N ILE A 139 -18.49 18.15 2.97
CA ILE A 139 -17.32 18.77 2.38
C ILE A 139 -17.80 19.79 1.35
N ASN A 140 -17.22 20.99 1.40
CA ASN A 140 -17.45 22.04 0.41
C ASN A 140 -16.14 22.80 0.12
N PRO A 141 -15.93 23.27 -1.11
CA PRO A 141 -14.85 24.19 -1.42
C PRO A 141 -15.14 25.57 -0.82
N ASP A 142 -14.08 26.36 -0.65
CA ASP A 142 -14.18 27.70 -0.08
C ASP A 142 -15.08 28.61 -0.92
N GLY A 143 -16.00 29.32 -0.26
CA GLY A 143 -16.98 30.17 -0.92
C GLY A 143 -18.18 29.44 -1.55
N ALA A 144 -18.18 28.10 -1.60
CA ALA A 144 -19.31 27.34 -2.10
C ALA A 144 -20.37 27.08 -1.02
N THR A 145 -21.64 27.18 -1.42
CA THR A 145 -22.81 26.91 -0.59
C THR A 145 -23.27 25.45 -0.68
N ALA A 146 -22.93 24.76 -1.77
CA ALA A 146 -23.27 23.36 -1.98
C ALA A 146 -22.19 22.43 -1.42
N ASP A 147 -22.63 21.32 -0.83
CA ASP A 147 -21.75 20.24 -0.40
C ASP A 147 -21.40 19.36 -1.60
N ILE A 148 -20.11 19.12 -1.84
CA ILE A 148 -19.61 18.21 -2.90
C ILE A 148 -19.50 16.76 -2.44
N ALA A 149 -19.55 16.54 -1.12
CA ALA A 149 -19.66 15.22 -0.53
C ALA A 149 -20.29 15.28 0.85
N VAL A 150 -21.03 14.23 1.20
CA VAL A 150 -21.65 14.05 2.52
C VAL A 150 -21.30 12.65 3.02
N ALA A 151 -21.04 12.54 4.32
CA ALA A 151 -20.78 11.26 4.96
C ALA A 151 -21.42 11.20 6.34
N THR A 152 -21.80 10.00 6.76
CA THR A 152 -22.33 9.74 8.10
C THR A 152 -21.18 9.38 9.04
N PRO A 153 -20.93 10.14 10.12
CA PRO A 153 -19.95 9.76 11.12
C PRO A 153 -20.28 8.42 11.78
N VAL A 154 -19.31 7.52 11.86
CA VAL A 154 -19.45 6.24 12.56
C VAL A 154 -18.79 6.29 13.92
N LEU A 155 -19.45 5.76 14.93
CA LEU A 155 -18.88 5.68 16.27
C LEU A 155 -17.83 4.58 16.32
N VAL A 156 -16.57 4.97 16.54
CA VAL A 156 -15.43 4.06 16.65
C VAL A 156 -15.24 3.58 18.09
N ARG A 157 -15.33 4.50 19.06
CA ARG A 157 -15.08 4.18 20.48
C ARG A 157 -15.75 5.17 21.43
N LYS A 158 -16.13 4.71 22.63
CA LYS A 158 -16.53 5.56 23.77
C LYS A 158 -15.48 5.50 24.87
N ILE A 159 -15.14 6.64 25.46
CA ILE A 159 -14.24 6.80 26.61
C ILE A 159 -14.91 7.74 27.62
N GLY A 160 -15.66 7.17 28.57
CA GLY A 160 -16.54 7.96 29.44
C GLY A 160 -17.58 8.74 28.62
N ALA A 161 -17.65 10.06 28.83
CA ALA A 161 -18.53 10.95 28.05
C ALA A 161 -17.97 11.34 26.66
N LEU A 162 -16.71 10.99 26.36
CA LEU A 162 -16.10 11.27 25.06
C LEU A 162 -16.42 10.16 24.06
N LYS A 163 -16.80 10.54 22.86
CA LYS A 163 -17.04 9.66 21.71
C LYS A 163 -16.00 9.95 20.63
N ILE A 164 -15.37 8.91 20.13
CA ILE A 164 -14.47 8.94 18.98
C ILE A 164 -15.26 8.49 17.77
N TRP A 165 -15.32 9.35 16.76
CA TRP A 165 -16.03 9.11 15.52
C TRP A 165 -15.05 9.03 14.36
N GLY A 166 -15.33 8.17 13.39
CA GLY A 166 -14.67 8.13 12.10
C GLY A 166 -15.57 8.73 11.04
N VAL A 167 -14.98 9.47 10.10
CA VAL A 167 -15.67 9.91 8.89
C VAL A 167 -14.83 9.47 7.70
N ASN A 168 -15.50 8.93 6.68
CA ASN A 168 -14.92 8.57 5.40
C ASN A 168 -15.83 9.11 4.31
N ALA A 169 -15.42 10.22 3.68
CA ALA A 169 -16.16 10.85 2.60
C ALA A 169 -15.37 10.73 1.30
N TRP A 170 -16.05 10.35 0.21
CA TRP A 170 -15.46 10.27 -1.12
C TRP A 170 -15.85 11.48 -1.93
N VAL A 171 -14.86 12.13 -2.54
CA VAL A 171 -15.04 13.36 -3.31
C VAL A 171 -14.52 13.09 -4.72
N ASP A 172 -15.34 13.34 -5.74
CA ASP A 172 -14.85 13.39 -7.10
C ASP A 172 -14.23 14.78 -7.35
N THR A 173 -12.96 14.80 -7.71
CA THR A 173 -12.21 16.04 -7.90
C THR A 173 -12.53 16.76 -9.20
N ALA A 174 -13.25 16.12 -10.13
CA ALA A 174 -13.78 16.77 -11.34
C ALA A 174 -14.76 17.91 -11.00
N GLN A 175 -15.37 17.89 -9.82
CA GLN A 175 -16.25 18.95 -9.30
C GLN A 175 -15.48 20.19 -8.79
N LEU A 176 -14.14 20.14 -8.78
CA LEU A 176 -13.28 21.20 -8.24
C LEU A 176 -12.48 21.88 -9.35
N PRO A 177 -12.28 23.21 -9.29
CA PRO A 177 -11.40 23.87 -10.22
C PRO A 177 -9.94 23.40 -10.04
N VAL A 178 -9.23 23.22 -11.16
CA VAL A 178 -7.80 22.89 -11.19
C VAL A 178 -6.99 23.97 -10.47
N GLY A 179 -5.91 23.55 -9.80
CA GLY A 179 -5.00 24.44 -9.07
C GLY A 179 -5.21 24.40 -7.56
N ARG A 180 -4.76 25.45 -6.88
CA ARG A 180 -4.78 25.51 -5.42
C ARG A 180 -6.18 25.80 -4.90
N GLN A 181 -6.75 24.83 -4.17
CA GLN A 181 -8.08 24.92 -3.58
C GLN A 181 -8.01 24.85 -2.05
N ARG A 182 -9.04 25.38 -1.39
CA ARG A 182 -9.23 25.23 0.05
C ARG A 182 -10.53 24.48 0.30
N LEU A 183 -10.43 23.30 0.91
CA LEU A 183 -11.58 22.46 1.25
C LEU A 183 -11.92 22.61 2.73
N HIS A 184 -13.22 22.63 3.02
CA HIS A 184 -13.77 22.61 4.36
C HIS A 184 -14.49 21.29 4.57
N MET A 185 -14.19 20.61 5.69
CA MET A 185 -15.04 19.54 6.18
C MET A 185 -15.77 20.02 7.43
N ASN A 186 -17.09 20.12 7.34
CA ASN A 186 -17.98 20.58 8.40
C ASN A 186 -18.64 19.38 9.07
N ILE A 187 -18.72 19.43 10.41
CA ILE A 187 -19.23 18.35 11.24
C ILE A 187 -20.46 18.86 12.00
N TYR A 188 -21.52 18.06 12.03
CA TYR A 188 -22.80 18.43 12.61
C TYR A 188 -23.28 17.39 13.64
N ALA A 189 -23.97 17.88 14.66
CA ALA A 189 -24.71 17.11 15.64
C ALA A 189 -26.19 17.54 15.57
N GLY A 190 -27.01 16.77 14.85
CA GLY A 190 -28.31 17.24 14.38
C GLY A 190 -28.13 18.42 13.42
N THR A 191 -28.82 19.54 13.68
CA THR A 191 -28.68 20.79 12.92
C THR A 191 -27.53 21.68 13.41
N ARG A 192 -26.96 21.37 14.58
CA ARG A 192 -25.90 22.20 15.18
C ARG A 192 -24.55 21.91 14.53
N HIS A 193 -23.87 22.95 14.09
CA HIS A 193 -22.48 22.86 13.68
C HIS A 193 -21.58 22.55 14.90
N ALA A 194 -20.97 21.36 14.88
CA ALA A 194 -20.17 20.82 15.98
C ALA A 194 -18.67 21.11 15.83
N GLY A 195 -18.19 21.38 14.61
CA GLY A 195 -16.79 21.72 14.33
C GLY A 195 -16.47 21.64 12.84
N HIS A 196 -15.31 22.17 12.44
CA HIS A 196 -14.84 22.06 11.05
C HIS A 196 -13.32 21.98 10.99
N ILE A 197 -12.80 21.48 9.88
CA ILE A 197 -11.38 21.47 9.54
C ILE A 197 -11.20 22.00 8.12
N ARG A 198 -10.12 22.77 7.90
CA ARG A 198 -9.79 23.37 6.60
C ARG A 198 -8.46 22.83 6.11
N ARG A 199 -8.37 22.50 4.82
CA ARG A 199 -7.11 22.03 4.21
C ARG A 199 -6.89 22.68 2.86
N TRP A 200 -5.67 23.18 2.68
CA TRP A 200 -5.16 23.55 1.37
C TRP A 200 -4.80 22.28 0.61
N VAL A 201 -5.20 22.24 -0.66
CA VAL A 201 -4.95 21.13 -1.57
C VAL A 201 -4.61 21.70 -2.95
N THR A 202 -3.98 20.88 -3.78
CA THR A 202 -3.74 21.19 -5.19
C THR A 202 -4.50 20.17 -6.03
N VAL A 203 -5.47 20.62 -6.81
CA VAL A 203 -6.20 19.78 -7.76
C VAL A 203 -5.42 19.74 -9.07
N ARG A 204 -5.16 18.55 -9.60
CA ARG A 204 -4.48 18.37 -10.89
C ARG A 204 -5.31 17.48 -11.82
N PRO A 205 -5.28 17.74 -13.15
CA PRO A 205 -5.90 16.88 -14.14
C PRO A 205 -5.39 15.44 -14.02
N GLN A 206 -6.28 14.49 -14.28
CA GLN A 206 -5.97 13.06 -14.18
C GLN A 206 -4.92 12.64 -15.22
N GLU A 207 -4.93 13.23 -16.41
CA GLU A 207 -3.98 12.95 -17.49
C GLU A 207 -2.55 13.30 -17.07
N GLU A 208 -2.39 14.42 -16.34
CA GLU A 208 -1.09 14.85 -15.84
C GLU A 208 -0.53 13.87 -14.80
N ILE A 209 -1.38 13.41 -13.87
CA ILE A 209 -1.01 12.44 -12.83
C ILE A 209 -0.68 11.07 -13.43
N THR A 210 -1.49 10.61 -14.39
CA THR A 210 -1.30 9.31 -15.04
C THR A 210 -0.16 9.28 -16.05
N ALA A 211 0.27 10.45 -16.57
CA ALA A 211 1.47 10.58 -17.39
C ALA A 211 2.76 10.71 -16.57
N SER A 212 2.69 11.30 -15.37
CA SER A 212 3.85 11.57 -14.52
C SER A 212 4.20 10.45 -13.53
N LEU A 213 3.27 9.54 -13.24
CA LEU A 213 3.50 8.45 -12.31
C LEU A 213 3.74 7.13 -13.07
N PRO A 214 4.82 6.39 -12.77
CA PRO A 214 5.10 5.11 -13.41
C PRO A 214 3.93 4.14 -13.24
N ASP A 215 3.90 3.10 -14.09
CA ASP A 215 2.85 2.06 -14.21
C ASP A 215 2.18 1.64 -12.89
N GLY A 216 2.91 1.64 -11.77
CA GLY A 216 2.41 1.30 -10.43
C GLY A 216 1.19 2.11 -9.95
N VAL A 217 1.02 3.38 -10.32
CA VAL A 217 -0.18 4.15 -9.92
C VAL A 217 -1.41 3.73 -10.72
N ARG A 218 -1.24 3.32 -11.98
CA ARG A 218 -2.33 2.76 -12.80
C ARG A 218 -2.84 1.43 -12.23
N HIS A 219 -1.98 0.68 -11.54
CA HIS A 219 -2.31 -0.60 -10.90
C HIS A 219 -2.63 -0.48 -9.40
N SER A 220 -2.70 0.75 -8.86
CA SER A 220 -3.03 0.96 -7.45
C SER A 220 -4.54 0.87 -7.22
N ASP A 221 -4.94 0.07 -6.24
CA ASP A 221 -6.34 0.01 -5.77
C ASP A 221 -6.79 1.35 -5.13
N ALA A 222 -5.86 2.25 -4.85
CA ALA A 222 -6.14 3.56 -4.26
C ALA A 222 -6.40 4.67 -5.30
N PHE A 223 -6.11 4.41 -6.58
CA PHE A 223 -6.34 5.36 -7.66
C PHE A 223 -7.65 5.03 -8.39
N VAL A 224 -8.66 5.87 -8.17
CA VAL A 224 -9.98 5.75 -8.81
C VAL A 224 -10.14 6.93 -9.78
N PRO A 225 -10.37 6.68 -11.07
CA PRO A 225 -10.59 7.75 -12.03
C PRO A 225 -11.90 8.49 -11.77
N SER A 226 -11.96 9.78 -12.12
CA SER A 226 -13.20 10.57 -12.05
C SER A 226 -14.28 10.00 -12.98
N ALA A 227 -15.55 10.26 -12.66
CA ALA A 227 -16.66 9.88 -13.53
C ALA A 227 -16.60 10.66 -14.86
N SER A 228 -16.98 10.01 -15.96
CA SER A 228 -17.18 10.69 -17.25
C SER A 228 -18.58 11.31 -17.36
N ASP A 229 -19.52 10.88 -16.50
CA ASP A 229 -20.90 11.35 -16.45
C ASP A 229 -21.17 12.05 -15.11
N ASP A 230 -21.40 13.35 -15.16
CA ASP A 230 -21.62 14.22 -13.99
C ASP A 230 -22.92 13.88 -13.22
N LYS A 231 -23.82 13.05 -13.78
CA LYS A 231 -25.08 12.68 -13.12
C LYS A 231 -24.96 11.49 -12.17
N MET A 232 -23.92 10.67 -12.29
CA MET A 232 -23.74 9.49 -11.46
C MET A 232 -23.13 9.88 -10.10
N GLY A 233 -23.72 9.38 -9.01
CA GLY A 233 -23.17 9.62 -7.66
C GLY A 233 -21.76 9.02 -7.51
N THR A 234 -20.88 9.69 -6.76
CA THR A 234 -19.48 9.27 -6.59
C THR A 234 -19.33 7.82 -6.11
N ILE A 235 -20.20 7.37 -5.21
CA ILE A 235 -20.18 5.99 -4.71
C ILE A 235 -20.60 5.03 -5.83
N ASP A 236 -21.70 5.31 -6.52
CA ASP A 236 -22.20 4.46 -7.61
C ASP A 236 -21.18 4.35 -8.74
N HIS A 237 -20.47 5.44 -9.05
CA HIS A 237 -19.34 5.42 -9.98
C HIS A 237 -18.25 4.44 -9.56
N VAL A 238 -17.77 4.52 -8.31
CA VAL A 238 -16.75 3.60 -7.79
C VAL A 238 -17.23 2.13 -7.86
N LEU A 239 -18.52 1.90 -7.65
CA LEU A 239 -19.10 0.55 -7.70
C LEU A 239 -19.34 0.04 -9.12
N SER A 240 -19.51 0.92 -10.10
CA SER A 240 -19.66 0.56 -11.51
C SER A 240 -18.33 0.14 -12.15
N LEU A 241 -17.20 0.58 -11.59
CA LEU A 241 -15.88 0.13 -12.03
C LEU A 241 -15.74 -1.40 -11.87
N PRO A 242 -15.01 -2.06 -12.79
CA PRO A 242 -14.77 -3.49 -12.72
C PRO A 242 -14.00 -3.87 -11.45
N THR A 243 -14.20 -5.10 -10.98
CA THR A 243 -13.32 -5.70 -9.97
C THR A 243 -11.95 -5.93 -10.60
N GLU A 244 -10.89 -5.48 -9.94
CA GLU A 244 -9.53 -5.68 -10.39
C GLU A 244 -9.12 -7.14 -10.25
N ARG A 245 -8.39 -7.63 -11.24
CA ARG A 245 -7.82 -8.98 -11.26
C ARG A 245 -6.31 -8.85 -11.23
N HIS A 246 -5.72 -9.01 -10.07
CA HIS A 246 -4.27 -8.99 -9.89
C HIS A 246 -3.70 -10.40 -9.98
N ARG A 247 -2.50 -10.54 -10.52
CA ARG A 247 -1.72 -11.78 -10.40
C ARG A 247 -0.58 -11.55 -9.42
N PRO A 248 -0.17 -12.59 -8.65
CA PRO A 248 0.97 -12.50 -7.76
C PRO A 248 2.19 -11.92 -8.49
N GLN A 249 2.76 -10.85 -7.96
CA GLN A 249 3.97 -10.26 -8.54
C GLN A 249 5.17 -11.12 -8.18
N GLU A 250 5.98 -11.43 -9.19
CA GLU A 250 7.23 -12.18 -9.01
C GLU A 250 8.43 -11.26 -8.72
N GLN A 251 8.30 -9.96 -8.93
CA GLN A 251 9.35 -8.96 -8.76
C GLN A 251 8.79 -7.57 -8.41
N ILE A 252 9.56 -6.78 -7.66
CA ILE A 252 9.14 -5.46 -7.16
C ILE A 252 9.21 -4.35 -8.22
N PHE A 253 10.03 -4.52 -9.26
CA PHE A 253 10.20 -3.55 -10.34
C PHE A 253 9.47 -4.02 -11.60
N SER A 254 8.79 -3.10 -12.30
CA SER A 254 8.23 -3.39 -13.62
C SER A 254 9.21 -2.98 -14.72
N GLY A 255 9.29 -3.80 -15.77
CA GLY A 255 10.21 -3.59 -16.90
C GLY A 255 11.64 -4.09 -16.64
N SER A 256 12.49 -3.99 -17.67
CA SER A 256 13.91 -4.35 -17.58
C SER A 256 14.75 -3.21 -17.01
N ILE A 257 15.67 -3.51 -16.10
CA ILE A 257 16.66 -2.55 -15.59
C ILE A 257 17.88 -2.57 -16.51
N ARG A 258 18.11 -1.49 -17.27
CA ARG A 258 19.21 -1.34 -18.24
C ARG A 258 20.22 -0.27 -17.85
N SER A 259 19.86 0.65 -16.95
CA SER A 259 20.69 1.75 -16.51
C SER A 259 20.62 1.92 -14.98
N ILE A 260 21.78 1.88 -14.32
CA ILE A 260 21.89 1.90 -12.86
C ILE A 260 22.83 3.01 -12.42
N LEU A 261 22.39 3.83 -11.47
CA LEU A 261 23.23 4.79 -10.75
C LEU A 261 23.49 4.29 -9.33
N ILE A 262 24.75 4.03 -8.98
CA ILE A 262 25.15 3.70 -7.62
C ILE A 262 25.71 4.95 -6.95
N LEU A 263 25.14 5.35 -5.81
CA LEU A 263 25.67 6.42 -4.98
C LEU A 263 26.53 5.82 -3.87
N ARG A 264 27.78 6.25 -3.81
CA ARG A 264 28.66 6.03 -2.67
C ARG A 264 29.58 7.24 -2.48
N THR A 265 29.02 8.28 -1.89
CA THR A 265 29.62 9.62 -1.80
C THR A 265 30.45 9.82 -0.53
N ASP A 266 30.87 8.74 0.12
CA ASP A 266 31.59 8.76 1.39
C ASP A 266 33.11 8.69 1.19
N GLN A 267 33.85 8.42 2.28
CA GLN A 267 35.31 8.32 2.25
C GLN A 267 35.79 6.95 1.75
N LEU A 268 37.11 6.85 1.57
CA LEU A 268 37.79 5.65 1.10
C LEU A 268 37.39 4.38 1.86
N GLY A 269 37.29 4.43 3.19
CA GLY A 269 36.93 3.26 4.00
C GLY A 269 35.55 2.71 3.65
N ASP A 270 34.56 3.61 3.51
CA ASP A 270 33.19 3.27 3.15
C ASP A 270 33.07 2.73 1.72
N VAL A 271 33.79 3.34 0.77
CA VAL A 271 33.83 2.86 -0.62
C VAL A 271 34.48 1.48 -0.69
N SER A 272 35.62 1.30 -0.02
CA SER A 272 36.33 0.01 0.02
C SER A 272 35.44 -1.09 0.60
N ALA A 273 34.72 -0.79 1.69
CA ALA A 273 33.76 -1.71 2.31
C ALA A 273 32.54 -2.03 1.42
N SER A 274 32.27 -1.18 0.41
CA SER A 274 31.13 -1.33 -0.52
C SER A 274 31.51 -2.00 -1.85
N LEU A 275 32.81 -2.16 -2.18
CA LEU A 275 33.25 -2.78 -3.44
C LEU A 275 32.67 -4.19 -3.66
N PRO A 276 32.61 -5.10 -2.66
CA PRO A 276 32.00 -6.42 -2.85
C PRO A 276 30.50 -6.33 -3.20
N ALA A 277 29.78 -5.38 -2.58
CA ALA A 277 28.38 -5.13 -2.87
C ALA A 277 28.18 -4.56 -4.29
N MET A 278 29.05 -3.65 -4.74
CA MET A 278 29.03 -3.15 -6.13
C MET A 278 29.33 -4.27 -7.14
N ALA A 279 30.29 -5.14 -6.85
CA ALA A 279 30.56 -6.32 -7.68
C ALA A 279 29.35 -7.29 -7.72
N ARG A 280 28.64 -7.48 -6.60
CA ARG A 280 27.39 -8.25 -6.58
C ARG A 280 26.31 -7.61 -7.43
N LEU A 281 26.15 -6.28 -7.38
CA LEU A 281 25.21 -5.55 -8.25
C LEU A 281 25.54 -5.73 -9.73
N ARG A 282 26.82 -5.68 -10.13
CA ARG A 282 27.25 -6.02 -11.50
C ARG A 282 26.83 -7.45 -11.89
N ALA A 283 26.99 -8.42 -10.99
CA ALA A 283 26.60 -9.80 -11.26
C ALA A 283 25.07 -9.98 -11.37
N LEU A 284 24.28 -9.23 -10.60
CA LEU A 284 22.81 -9.23 -10.65
C LEU A 284 22.27 -8.56 -11.93
N PHE A 285 23.01 -7.59 -12.47
CA PHE A 285 22.61 -6.82 -13.65
C PHE A 285 23.73 -6.83 -14.72
N PRO A 286 24.01 -7.99 -15.35
CA PRO A 286 25.13 -8.13 -16.27
C PRO A 286 24.98 -7.27 -17.54
N GLU A 287 23.74 -7.04 -17.98
CA GLU A 287 23.45 -6.26 -19.19
C GLU A 287 23.18 -4.77 -18.92
N ALA A 288 23.16 -4.34 -17.66
CA ALA A 288 22.89 -2.94 -17.32
C ALA A 288 24.15 -2.09 -17.39
N ARG A 289 24.04 -0.86 -17.89
CA ARG A 289 25.08 0.15 -17.74
C ARG A 289 25.08 0.64 -16.29
N ILE A 290 26.19 0.49 -15.58
CA ILE A 290 26.36 0.91 -14.19
C ILE A 290 27.24 2.16 -14.16
N THR A 291 26.69 3.24 -13.60
CA THR A 291 27.39 4.48 -13.31
C THR A 291 27.56 4.62 -11.80
N VAL A 292 28.75 4.96 -11.30
CA VAL A 292 28.99 5.22 -9.87
C VAL A 292 29.19 6.71 -9.63
N LEU A 293 28.44 7.30 -8.71
CA LEU A 293 28.62 8.66 -8.21
C LEU A 293 29.36 8.62 -6.86
N SER A 294 30.56 9.20 -6.81
CA SER A 294 31.41 9.23 -5.61
C SER A 294 32.08 10.59 -5.39
N GLN A 295 32.82 10.72 -4.29
CA GLN A 295 33.73 11.86 -4.13
C GLN A 295 34.84 11.83 -5.19
N THR A 296 35.24 12.99 -5.70
CA THR A 296 36.30 13.15 -6.72
C THR A 296 37.59 12.41 -6.34
N ALA A 297 37.99 12.46 -5.07
CA ALA A 297 39.22 11.81 -4.59
C ALA A 297 39.19 10.27 -4.66
N ILE A 298 38.00 9.65 -4.75
CA ILE A 298 37.85 8.19 -4.70
C ILE A 298 37.71 7.57 -6.10
N VAL A 299 37.41 8.38 -7.12
CA VAL A 299 37.19 7.91 -8.50
C VAL A 299 38.33 7.00 -9.02
N PRO A 300 39.63 7.30 -8.82
CA PRO A 300 40.69 6.43 -9.32
C PRO A 300 40.63 4.99 -8.79
N ILE A 301 40.23 4.82 -7.54
CA ILE A 301 40.12 3.50 -6.88
C ILE A 301 38.91 2.74 -7.42
N LEU A 302 37.81 3.43 -7.66
CA LEU A 302 36.62 2.86 -8.29
C LEU A 302 36.89 2.40 -9.72
N ILE A 303 37.64 3.19 -10.52
CA ILE A 303 38.10 2.79 -11.85
C ILE A 303 38.96 1.53 -11.76
N ALA A 304 39.95 1.50 -10.86
CA ALA A 304 40.82 0.34 -10.68
C ALA A 304 40.08 -0.93 -10.25
N SER A 305 38.94 -0.80 -9.55
CA SER A 305 38.12 -1.94 -9.11
C SER A 305 37.29 -2.61 -10.22
N GLY A 306 37.04 -1.91 -11.35
CA GLY A 306 36.27 -2.45 -12.48
C GLY A 306 34.79 -2.76 -12.19
N VAL A 307 34.22 -2.22 -11.11
CA VAL A 307 32.83 -2.55 -10.70
C VAL A 307 31.73 -1.83 -11.50
N ALA A 308 32.08 -0.88 -12.37
CA ALA A 308 31.13 -0.04 -13.11
C ALA A 308 31.66 0.36 -14.50
N ASP A 309 30.77 0.85 -15.36
CA ASP A 309 31.11 1.29 -16.73
C ASP A 309 31.46 2.78 -16.80
N GLU A 310 30.94 3.57 -15.86
CA GLU A 310 31.15 5.01 -15.80
C GLU A 310 31.29 5.49 -14.36
N TYR A 311 32.07 6.55 -14.16
CA TYR A 311 32.35 7.13 -12.86
C TYR A 311 32.10 8.64 -12.90
N LEU A 312 31.18 9.11 -12.07
CA LEU A 312 30.86 10.52 -11.88
C LEU A 312 31.41 10.97 -10.52
N SER A 313 31.92 12.19 -10.48
CA SER A 313 32.47 12.78 -9.27
C SER A 313 31.61 13.93 -8.75
N LEU A 314 31.57 14.08 -7.43
CA LEU A 314 31.17 15.32 -6.78
C LEU A 314 32.15 15.70 -5.66
N SER A 315 32.05 16.94 -5.18
CA SER A 315 32.82 17.43 -4.05
C SER A 315 31.86 17.81 -2.92
N LEU A 316 31.97 17.13 -1.78
CA LEU A 316 31.23 17.49 -0.56
C LEU A 316 32.10 18.34 0.36
N SER A 317 31.53 19.42 0.88
CA SER A 317 32.16 20.23 1.92
C SER A 317 31.98 19.57 3.29
N TYR A 318 32.93 19.76 4.19
CA TYR A 318 32.90 19.20 5.55
C TYR A 318 32.70 20.32 6.58
N ASN A 319 31.72 20.15 7.46
CA ASN A 319 31.53 21.02 8.61
C ASN A 319 32.13 20.36 9.86
N GLY A 320 33.29 20.85 10.30
CA GLY A 320 33.98 20.32 11.48
C GLY A 320 33.25 20.51 12.81
N ARG A 321 32.26 21.41 12.89
CA ARG A 321 31.45 21.58 14.11
C ARG A 321 30.33 20.56 14.25
N THR A 322 29.74 20.16 13.12
CA THR A 322 28.68 19.15 13.10
C THR A 322 29.20 17.76 12.79
N GLU A 323 30.45 17.66 12.35
CA GLU A 323 31.08 16.44 11.82
C GLU A 323 30.28 15.83 10.66
N ARG A 324 29.72 16.69 9.80
CA ARG A 324 28.87 16.27 8.68
C ARG A 324 29.38 16.79 7.36
N ARG A 325 29.14 16.01 6.30
CA ARG A 325 29.34 16.48 4.93
C ARG A 325 28.06 17.11 4.41
N PHE A 326 28.22 18.09 3.54
CA PHE A 326 27.11 18.75 2.87
C PHE A 326 27.50 19.17 1.47
N LEU A 327 26.49 19.29 0.62
CA LEU A 327 26.63 19.79 -0.74
C LEU A 327 26.47 21.32 -0.69
N THR A 328 27.43 22.07 -1.25
CA THR A 328 27.25 23.52 -1.42
C THR A 328 26.32 23.82 -2.59
N ALA A 329 25.79 25.04 -2.68
CA ALA A 329 24.91 25.42 -3.78
C ALA A 329 25.60 25.30 -5.14
N GLU A 330 26.89 25.63 -5.21
CA GLU A 330 27.72 25.53 -6.42
C GLU A 330 27.96 24.07 -6.80
N ALA A 331 28.28 23.21 -5.82
CA ALA A 331 28.47 21.79 -6.04
C ALA A 331 27.15 21.09 -6.44
N GLU A 332 26.03 21.52 -5.88
CA GLU A 332 24.70 21.06 -6.28
C GLU A 332 24.38 21.47 -7.71
N HIS A 333 24.63 22.73 -8.07
CA HIS A 333 24.42 23.20 -9.44
C HIS A 333 25.26 22.40 -10.44
N ALA A 334 26.55 22.18 -10.14
CA ALA A 334 27.43 21.37 -10.97
C ALA A 334 26.94 19.92 -11.11
N LEU A 335 26.50 19.30 -10.00
CA LEU A 335 25.94 17.94 -10.03
C LEU A 335 24.67 17.88 -10.89
N ARG A 336 23.77 18.87 -10.78
CA ARG A 336 22.57 18.97 -11.61
C ARG A 336 22.91 19.07 -13.09
N GLN A 337 23.93 19.85 -13.47
CA GLN A 337 24.37 19.90 -14.87
C GLN A 337 24.92 18.56 -15.34
N THR A 338 25.72 17.88 -14.52
CA THR A 338 26.27 16.55 -14.85
C THR A 338 25.19 15.48 -15.04
N LEU A 339 24.11 15.55 -14.23
CA LEU A 339 22.97 14.63 -14.30
C LEU A 339 21.92 15.04 -15.34
N ARG A 340 22.03 16.23 -15.93
CA ARG A 340 21.03 16.76 -16.86
C ARG A 340 20.92 15.87 -18.10
N GLY A 341 19.69 15.47 -18.43
CA GLY A 341 19.40 14.61 -19.58
C GLY A 341 19.78 13.15 -19.39
N ARG A 342 20.28 12.76 -18.21
CA ARG A 342 20.49 11.35 -17.84
C ARG A 342 19.27 10.84 -17.11
N GLU A 343 18.81 9.68 -17.52
CA GLU A 343 17.74 8.93 -16.86
C GLU A 343 18.27 7.56 -16.48
N PHE A 344 17.84 7.07 -15.33
CA PHE A 344 18.23 5.78 -14.80
C PHE A 344 16.98 4.94 -14.53
N ASP A 345 17.05 3.65 -14.78
CA ASP A 345 16.00 2.73 -14.37
C ASP A 345 16.05 2.52 -12.85
N LEU A 346 17.26 2.50 -12.28
CA LEU A 346 17.48 2.21 -10.87
C LEU A 346 18.59 3.08 -10.29
N ALA A 347 18.31 3.79 -9.20
CA ALA A 347 19.32 4.44 -8.37
C ALA A 347 19.46 3.70 -7.04
N ILE A 348 20.69 3.41 -6.62
CA ILE A 348 21.01 2.66 -5.39
C ILE A 348 21.97 3.49 -4.54
N ASP A 349 21.51 4.00 -3.39
CA ASP A 349 22.40 4.61 -2.40
C ASP A 349 22.83 3.56 -1.38
N LEU A 350 24.11 3.19 -1.44
CA LEU A 350 24.72 2.19 -0.58
C LEU A 350 25.06 2.73 0.82
N SER A 351 24.88 4.02 1.09
CA SER A 351 25.17 4.59 2.42
C SER A 351 24.03 4.36 3.41
N PRO A 352 24.28 3.73 4.57
CA PRO A 352 23.29 3.65 5.66
C PRO A 352 23.07 4.99 6.37
N GLY A 353 23.99 5.96 6.18
CA GLY A 353 23.94 7.29 6.79
C GLY A 353 22.94 8.19 6.08
N ALA A 354 22.23 9.03 6.83
CA ALA A 354 21.12 9.88 6.35
C ALA A 354 21.54 11.05 5.43
N GLU A 355 22.83 11.18 5.10
CA GLU A 355 23.41 12.37 4.45
C GLU A 355 23.31 12.32 2.92
N SER A 356 23.37 11.13 2.31
CA SER A 356 23.41 10.94 0.86
C SER A 356 22.04 10.68 0.23
N GLN A 357 21.03 10.20 0.99
CA GLN A 357 19.70 9.91 0.44
C GLN A 357 19.02 11.14 -0.20
N PRO A 358 19.14 12.36 0.35
CA PRO A 358 18.59 13.55 -0.33
C PRO A 358 19.15 13.77 -1.75
N LEU A 359 20.36 13.29 -2.05
CA LEU A 359 20.96 13.39 -3.39
C LEU A 359 20.20 12.55 -4.42
N MET A 360 19.50 11.49 -4.00
CA MET A 360 18.69 10.67 -4.92
C MET A 360 17.51 11.44 -5.52
N ARG A 361 17.12 12.59 -4.94
CA ARG A 361 16.11 13.49 -5.53
C ARG A 361 16.65 14.25 -6.74
N LEU A 362 17.97 14.45 -6.81
CA LEU A 362 18.62 15.08 -7.96
C LEU A 362 18.77 14.12 -9.15
N CYS A 363 18.56 12.83 -8.90
CA CYS A 363 18.71 11.77 -9.88
C CYS A 363 17.34 11.45 -10.51
N ALA A 364 17.24 11.58 -11.83
CA ALA A 364 16.09 11.11 -12.58
C ALA A 364 16.15 9.58 -12.67
N ALA A 365 15.56 8.90 -11.67
CA ALA A 365 15.52 7.46 -11.58
C ALA A 365 14.07 6.95 -11.49
N ARG A 366 13.74 5.90 -12.25
CA ARG A 366 12.43 5.22 -12.18
C ARG A 366 12.22 4.55 -10.83
N TYR A 367 13.25 3.88 -10.31
CA TYR A 367 13.25 3.27 -8.98
C TYR A 367 14.43 3.73 -8.13
N ARG A 368 14.22 3.85 -6.83
CA ARG A 368 15.21 4.28 -5.83
C ARG A 368 15.30 3.25 -4.72
N VAL A 369 16.53 2.78 -4.46
CA VAL A 369 16.85 1.80 -3.43
C VAL A 369 17.84 2.38 -2.42
N SER A 370 17.53 2.31 -1.13
CA SER A 370 18.48 2.69 -0.08
C SER A 370 18.04 2.18 1.31
N PHE A 371 18.52 2.81 2.36
CA PHE A 371 18.15 2.53 3.75
C PHE A 371 17.06 3.49 4.24
N LYS A 372 16.35 3.07 5.29
CA LYS A 372 15.37 3.91 6.04
C LYS A 372 14.27 4.52 5.16
N PRO A 373 13.55 3.72 4.33
CA PRO A 373 12.46 4.25 3.49
C PRO A 373 11.37 4.96 4.31
N GLY A 374 11.17 4.60 5.58
CA GLY A 374 10.24 5.31 6.47
C GLY A 374 10.64 6.75 6.81
N GLN A 375 11.94 7.09 6.76
CA GLN A 375 12.43 8.46 6.91
C GLN A 375 12.45 9.22 5.57
N PHE A 376 12.53 8.48 4.46
CA PHE A 376 12.73 9.01 3.12
C PHE A 376 11.70 8.42 2.15
N PRO A 377 10.48 8.97 2.10
CA PRO A 377 9.35 8.35 1.41
C PRO A 377 9.46 8.33 -0.12
N PHE A 378 10.51 8.93 -0.70
CA PHE A 378 10.84 8.85 -2.13
C PHE A 378 11.71 7.64 -2.47
N ILE A 379 12.04 6.79 -1.49
CA ILE A 379 12.73 5.52 -1.68
C ILE A 379 11.67 4.43 -1.89
N ASP A 380 11.72 3.78 -3.05
CA ASP A 380 10.74 2.77 -3.48
C ASP A 380 10.97 1.42 -2.79
N PHE A 381 12.23 1.08 -2.52
CA PHE A 381 12.59 -0.14 -1.79
C PHE A 381 13.78 0.10 -0.87
N GLY A 382 13.75 -0.48 0.32
CA GLY A 382 14.86 -0.32 1.25
C GLY A 382 14.73 -1.13 2.51
N ILE A 383 15.82 -1.20 3.26
CA ILE A 383 15.87 -1.89 4.56
C ILE A 383 16.16 -0.91 5.70
N GLU A 384 15.72 -1.29 6.89
CA GLU A 384 16.16 -0.67 8.13
C GLU A 384 16.79 -1.73 9.02
N VAL A 385 18.08 -1.59 9.28
CA VAL A 385 18.84 -2.55 10.10
C VAL A 385 19.11 -1.92 11.46
N THR A 386 18.52 -2.49 12.50
CA THR A 386 18.78 -2.10 13.88
C THR A 386 19.45 -3.25 14.62
N SER A 387 20.73 -3.06 14.96
CA SER A 387 21.50 -3.95 15.82
C SER A 387 22.04 -3.16 17.00
N ARG A 388 22.07 -3.75 18.19
CA ARG A 388 22.56 -3.08 19.41
C ARG A 388 23.25 -4.06 20.35
N ASP A 389 24.44 -3.68 20.80
CA ASP A 389 25.07 -4.27 21.96
C ASP A 389 24.20 -4.01 23.20
N LYS A 390 24.01 -5.02 24.05
CA LYS A 390 23.07 -4.91 25.18
C LYS A 390 23.57 -3.97 26.28
N VAL A 391 24.88 -3.70 26.35
CA VAL A 391 25.51 -2.88 27.40
C VAL A 391 25.66 -1.44 26.93
N ASN A 392 26.42 -1.22 25.85
CA ASN A 392 26.75 0.12 25.36
C ASN A 392 25.73 0.66 24.34
N ARG A 393 24.78 -0.17 23.88
CA ARG A 393 23.70 0.17 22.94
C ARG A 393 24.19 0.61 21.55
N LYS A 394 25.46 0.41 21.21
CA LYS A 394 26.05 0.71 19.89
C LYS A 394 25.74 -0.41 18.90
N ALA A 395 25.80 -0.09 17.62
CA ALA A 395 25.60 -1.07 16.56
C ALA A 395 26.65 -2.19 16.64
N VAL A 396 26.21 -3.44 16.41
CA VAL A 396 27.08 -4.64 16.43
C VAL A 396 27.29 -5.23 15.05
N VAL A 397 26.57 -4.73 14.05
CA VAL A 397 26.80 -5.09 12.65
C VAL A 397 27.80 -4.09 12.07
N ASN A 398 28.85 -4.62 11.44
CA ASN A 398 29.85 -3.77 10.80
C ASN A 398 29.27 -3.11 9.53
N HIS A 399 29.94 -2.06 9.07
CA HIS A 399 29.45 -1.26 7.96
C HIS A 399 29.35 -2.03 6.63
N ALA A 400 30.34 -2.87 6.30
CA ALA A 400 30.33 -3.68 5.07
C ALA A 400 29.15 -4.65 5.04
N ALA A 401 28.78 -5.23 6.19
CA ALA A 401 27.64 -6.11 6.33
C ALA A 401 26.31 -5.36 6.11
N HIS A 402 26.16 -4.12 6.59
CA HIS A 402 24.96 -3.31 6.27
C HIS A 402 24.78 -3.11 4.77
N VAL A 403 25.85 -2.76 4.05
CA VAL A 403 25.79 -2.57 2.59
C VAL A 403 25.43 -3.88 1.89
N SER A 404 26.04 -4.99 2.31
CA SER A 404 25.76 -6.32 1.74
C SER A 404 24.31 -6.75 1.98
N MET A 405 23.76 -6.49 3.18
CA MET A 405 22.36 -6.79 3.49
C MET A 405 21.37 -6.05 2.59
N LEU A 406 21.64 -4.79 2.22
CA LEU A 406 20.79 -4.05 1.27
C LEU A 406 20.79 -4.74 -0.10
N VAL A 407 21.96 -5.12 -0.61
CA VAL A 407 22.09 -5.81 -1.90
C VAL A 407 21.44 -7.19 -1.86
N SER A 408 21.60 -7.96 -0.78
CA SER A 408 20.91 -9.24 -0.61
C SER A 408 19.39 -9.09 -0.50
N ALA A 409 18.91 -8.04 0.16
CA ALA A 409 17.48 -7.74 0.21
C ALA A 409 16.95 -7.35 -1.18
N LEU A 410 17.71 -6.55 -1.94
CA LEU A 410 17.38 -6.20 -3.32
C LEU A 410 17.31 -7.45 -4.21
N GLU A 411 18.28 -8.34 -4.11
CA GLU A 411 18.27 -9.64 -4.81
C GLU A 411 17.01 -10.45 -4.49
N GLY A 412 16.63 -10.53 -3.21
CA GLY A 412 15.36 -11.16 -2.82
C GLY A 412 14.13 -10.46 -3.41
N ALA A 413 14.14 -9.13 -3.52
CA ALA A 413 13.05 -8.35 -4.10
C ALA A 413 12.98 -8.43 -5.64
N LEU A 414 14.08 -8.78 -6.31
CA LEU A 414 14.10 -9.13 -7.73
C LEU A 414 13.51 -10.53 -7.99
N HIS A 415 13.42 -11.36 -6.95
CA HIS A 415 12.96 -12.75 -7.02
C HIS A 415 11.93 -13.03 -5.91
N MET A 416 10.83 -12.27 -5.86
CA MET A 416 9.80 -12.39 -4.81
C MET A 416 8.96 -13.67 -4.90
N GLY A 417 9.07 -14.44 -5.98
CA GLY A 417 8.36 -15.71 -6.11
C GLY A 417 8.74 -16.70 -5.01
N GLN A 418 7.86 -16.94 -4.04
CA GLN A 418 8.07 -17.92 -2.97
C GLN A 418 8.29 -19.33 -3.52
N THR A 419 9.35 -20.03 -3.12
CA THR A 419 9.59 -21.44 -3.47
C THR A 419 8.33 -22.28 -3.27
N VAL A 420 7.88 -22.98 -4.32
CA VAL A 420 6.79 -23.96 -4.19
C VAL A 420 7.34 -25.12 -3.39
N VAL A 421 6.73 -25.37 -2.23
CA VAL A 421 6.97 -26.61 -1.51
C VAL A 421 6.21 -27.69 -2.28
N PRO A 422 6.85 -28.82 -2.64
CA PRO A 422 6.19 -29.90 -3.35
C PRO A 422 4.85 -30.23 -2.72
N ARG A 423 3.85 -30.53 -3.57
CA ARG A 423 2.54 -31.02 -3.10
C ARG A 423 2.78 -32.18 -2.16
N ARG A 424 1.98 -32.21 -1.11
CA ARG A 424 2.05 -33.26 -0.09
C ARG A 424 1.98 -34.64 -0.76
N GLN A 425 2.89 -35.52 -0.35
CA GLN A 425 2.96 -36.92 -0.76
C GLN A 425 3.16 -37.78 0.48
N SER A 426 2.10 -37.93 1.28
CA SER A 426 2.08 -38.84 2.44
C SER A 426 1.36 -40.13 2.06
N SER A 427 1.77 -41.25 2.65
CA SER A 427 1.05 -42.53 2.53
C SER A 427 -0.40 -42.46 3.05
N SER A 428 -0.68 -41.53 3.96
CA SER A 428 -2.02 -41.27 4.50
C SER A 428 -2.91 -40.43 3.59
N ASP A 429 -2.41 -39.85 2.49
CA ASP A 429 -3.17 -38.87 1.72
C ASP A 429 -4.40 -39.53 1.06
N ASP A 430 -4.23 -40.70 0.45
CA ASP A 430 -5.32 -41.40 -0.24
C ASP A 430 -6.41 -41.86 0.73
N SER A 431 -6.06 -42.30 1.95
CA SER A 431 -7.05 -42.64 2.97
C SER A 431 -7.83 -41.41 3.45
N ILE A 432 -7.15 -40.29 3.71
CA ILE A 432 -7.80 -39.05 4.13
C ILE A 432 -8.75 -38.53 3.04
N LEU A 433 -8.33 -38.58 1.77
CA LEU A 433 -9.18 -38.17 0.64
C LEU A 433 -10.41 -39.08 0.52
N SER A 434 -10.22 -40.40 0.67
CA SER A 434 -11.30 -41.38 0.68
C SER A 434 -12.27 -41.19 1.85
N ASP A 435 -11.79 -40.91 3.05
CA ASP A 435 -12.62 -40.62 4.24
C ASP A 435 -13.51 -39.38 4.01
N HIS A 436 -13.03 -38.45 3.18
CA HIS A 436 -13.77 -37.28 2.73
C HIS A 436 -14.42 -37.49 1.36
N GLY A 437 -14.49 -38.70 0.82
CA GLY A 437 -15.19 -39.04 -0.42
C GLY A 437 -14.80 -38.20 -1.63
N VAL A 438 -13.53 -37.81 -1.73
CA VAL A 438 -13.00 -37.00 -2.83
C VAL A 438 -11.77 -37.66 -3.45
N ALA A 439 -11.52 -37.39 -4.72
CA ALA A 439 -10.30 -37.81 -5.41
C ALA A 439 -9.36 -36.61 -5.63
N LYS A 440 -8.07 -36.88 -5.84
CA LYS A 440 -7.07 -35.85 -6.17
C LYS A 440 -7.54 -35.02 -7.38
N LYS A 441 -7.51 -33.69 -7.24
CA LYS A 441 -7.98 -32.69 -8.22
C LYS A 441 -9.44 -32.84 -8.67
N GLY A 442 -10.24 -33.66 -7.98
CA GLY A 442 -11.65 -33.91 -8.28
C GLY A 442 -12.63 -33.02 -7.52
N TYR A 443 -12.16 -31.96 -6.88
CA TYR A 443 -12.97 -31.04 -6.07
C TYR A 443 -12.29 -29.67 -5.97
N ILE A 444 -13.05 -28.65 -5.58
CA ILE A 444 -12.49 -27.37 -5.11
C ILE A 444 -12.71 -27.22 -3.61
N VAL A 445 -11.86 -26.39 -2.99
CA VAL A 445 -12.05 -25.95 -1.60
C VAL A 445 -12.51 -24.50 -1.62
N VAL A 446 -13.51 -24.18 -0.79
CA VAL A 446 -13.96 -22.81 -0.55
C VAL A 446 -13.79 -22.52 0.93
N HIS A 447 -13.13 -21.41 1.27
CA HIS A 447 -12.90 -21.00 2.66
C HIS A 447 -13.42 -19.58 2.90
N SER A 448 -14.58 -19.47 3.56
CA SER A 448 -15.26 -18.19 3.80
C SER A 448 -14.81 -17.47 5.07
N GLY A 449 -13.96 -18.09 5.88
CA GLY A 449 -13.46 -17.48 7.12
C GLY A 449 -12.51 -16.31 6.87
N ALA A 450 -12.23 -15.54 7.93
CA ALA A 450 -11.10 -14.62 8.05
C ALA A 450 -10.94 -14.13 9.49
N ARG A 451 -9.68 -13.86 9.92
CA ARG A 451 -9.38 -13.36 11.28
C ARG A 451 -10.12 -12.06 11.62
N HIS A 452 -10.20 -11.15 10.66
CA HIS A 452 -10.89 -9.87 10.82
C HIS A 452 -12.20 -9.90 10.05
N PRO A 453 -13.37 -9.64 10.67
CA PRO A 453 -14.67 -9.66 9.98
C PRO A 453 -14.73 -8.73 8.77
N ILE A 454 -13.97 -7.62 8.77
CA ILE A 454 -13.91 -6.69 7.63
C ILE A 454 -13.30 -7.33 6.37
N ASN A 455 -12.51 -8.39 6.50
CA ASN A 455 -11.90 -9.10 5.37
C ASN A 455 -12.85 -10.14 4.75
N ARG A 456 -14.03 -10.37 5.34
CA ARG A 456 -14.94 -11.43 4.89
C ARG A 456 -15.83 -10.92 3.77
N TRP A 457 -15.72 -11.53 2.60
CA TRP A 457 -16.77 -11.44 1.58
C TRP A 457 -18.06 -12.06 2.15
N PRO A 458 -19.26 -11.48 1.89
CA PRO A 458 -20.49 -11.92 2.53
C PRO A 458 -20.74 -13.42 2.34
N LEU A 459 -21.08 -14.12 3.42
CA LEU A 459 -21.38 -15.55 3.37
C LEU A 459 -22.49 -15.91 2.36
N PRO A 460 -23.59 -15.14 2.19
CA PRO A 460 -24.56 -15.40 1.14
C PRO A 460 -23.95 -15.44 -0.27
N ASN A 461 -22.93 -14.62 -0.53
CA ASN A 461 -22.24 -14.60 -1.81
C ASN A 461 -21.38 -15.85 -2.02
N PHE A 462 -20.73 -16.35 -0.96
CA PHE A 462 -20.03 -17.65 -1.02
C PHE A 462 -21.00 -18.80 -1.30
N LEU A 463 -22.19 -18.81 -0.69
CA LEU A 463 -23.17 -19.86 -0.91
C LEU A 463 -23.73 -19.82 -2.34
N ALA A 464 -24.01 -18.63 -2.86
CA ALA A 464 -24.38 -18.44 -4.26
C ALA A 464 -23.28 -18.92 -5.22
N PHE A 465 -22.03 -18.51 -4.98
CA PHE A 465 -20.88 -18.98 -5.74
C PHE A 465 -20.77 -20.51 -5.76
N CYS A 466 -20.90 -21.18 -4.61
CA CYS A 466 -20.80 -22.63 -4.52
C CYS A 466 -21.89 -23.33 -5.35
N ALA A 467 -23.12 -22.80 -5.31
CA ALA A 467 -24.25 -23.32 -6.06
C ALA A 467 -24.03 -23.16 -7.58
N ASP A 468 -23.68 -21.94 -8.02
CA ASP A 468 -23.49 -21.61 -9.44
C ASP A 468 -22.28 -22.37 -10.02
N PHE A 469 -21.18 -22.48 -9.27
CA PHE A 469 -20.00 -23.24 -9.68
C PHE A 469 -20.30 -24.73 -9.87
N HIS A 470 -21.00 -25.35 -8.91
CA HIS A 470 -21.35 -26.76 -9.03
C HIS A 470 -22.33 -27.00 -10.18
N ALA A 471 -23.33 -26.13 -10.36
CA ALA A 471 -24.27 -26.22 -11.47
C ALA A 471 -23.58 -26.14 -12.84
N ALA A 472 -22.54 -25.29 -12.97
CA ALA A 472 -21.81 -25.11 -14.22
C ALA A 472 -20.79 -26.22 -14.53
N THR A 473 -20.25 -26.90 -13.51
CA THR A 473 -19.08 -27.79 -13.68
C THR A 473 -19.30 -29.24 -13.22
N HIS A 474 -20.33 -29.48 -12.41
CA HIS A 474 -20.52 -30.72 -11.64
C HIS A 474 -19.36 -31.09 -10.69
N ILE A 475 -18.39 -30.21 -10.48
CA ILE A 475 -17.26 -30.45 -9.58
C ILE A 475 -17.75 -30.26 -8.12
N PRO A 476 -17.48 -31.21 -7.21
CA PRO A 476 -17.79 -31.07 -5.78
C PRO A 476 -17.08 -29.89 -5.12
N VAL A 477 -17.77 -29.25 -4.16
CA VAL A 477 -17.25 -28.14 -3.36
C VAL A 477 -17.13 -28.55 -1.90
N LEU A 478 -15.93 -28.44 -1.33
CA LEU A 478 -15.70 -28.56 0.11
C LEU A 478 -15.68 -27.17 0.74
N LEU A 479 -16.73 -26.83 1.50
CA LEU A 479 -16.94 -25.50 2.06
C LEU A 479 -16.56 -25.45 3.54
N PHE A 480 -15.60 -24.59 3.87
CA PHE A 480 -15.20 -24.25 5.24
C PHE A 480 -15.75 -22.88 5.62
N ILE A 481 -16.48 -22.83 6.74
CA ILE A 481 -17.07 -21.62 7.31
C ILE A 481 -16.50 -21.41 8.72
N ASP A 482 -16.17 -20.17 9.08
CA ASP A 482 -15.76 -19.83 10.45
C ASP A 482 -16.89 -20.13 11.44
N LYS A 483 -16.53 -20.63 12.63
CA LYS A 483 -17.49 -21.03 13.67
C LYS A 483 -18.49 -19.92 14.03
N ASP A 484 -18.03 -18.67 14.05
CA ASP A 484 -18.84 -17.51 14.42
C ASP A 484 -19.98 -17.22 13.42
N ASP A 485 -19.81 -17.64 12.16
CA ASP A 485 -20.80 -17.44 11.09
C ASP A 485 -21.72 -18.67 10.93
N LEU A 486 -21.46 -19.76 11.66
CA LEU A 486 -22.14 -21.04 11.49
C LEU A 486 -23.41 -21.15 12.35
N THR A 487 -24.52 -20.59 11.87
CA THR A 487 -25.86 -20.75 12.47
C THR A 487 -26.59 -21.99 11.94
N ASP A 488 -27.65 -22.44 12.62
CA ASP A 488 -28.44 -23.59 12.15
C ASP A 488 -29.14 -23.33 10.81
N SER A 489 -29.52 -22.07 10.54
CA SER A 489 -30.04 -21.64 9.24
C SER A 489 -29.00 -21.83 8.13
N ILE A 490 -27.75 -21.39 8.37
CA ILE A 490 -26.65 -21.58 7.41
C ILE A 490 -26.35 -23.06 7.18
N LYS A 491 -26.36 -23.89 8.23
CA LYS A 491 -26.18 -25.34 8.07
C LYS A 491 -27.27 -25.96 7.21
N ALA A 492 -28.53 -25.56 7.44
CA ALA A 492 -29.66 -26.03 6.63
C ALA A 492 -29.53 -25.61 5.16
N GLN A 493 -29.15 -24.34 4.92
CA GLN A 493 -28.92 -23.82 3.58
C GLN A 493 -27.78 -24.56 2.87
N CYS A 494 -26.66 -24.83 3.55
CA CYS A 494 -25.57 -25.61 2.96
C CYS A 494 -26.02 -27.03 2.58
N LYS A 495 -26.83 -27.69 3.42
CA LYS A 495 -27.36 -29.03 3.16
C LYS A 495 -28.30 -29.08 1.95
N SER A 496 -28.97 -27.98 1.60
CA SER A 496 -29.85 -27.93 0.42
C SER A 496 -29.10 -27.68 -0.89
N LEU A 497 -27.81 -27.31 -0.84
CA LEU A 497 -27.02 -27.06 -2.05
C LEU A 497 -26.46 -28.37 -2.61
N ALA A 498 -26.85 -28.72 -3.83
CA ALA A 498 -26.32 -29.88 -4.53
C ALA A 498 -24.80 -29.76 -4.73
N GLY A 499 -24.06 -30.84 -4.49
CA GLY A 499 -22.61 -30.90 -4.69
C GLY A 499 -21.76 -30.08 -3.73
N VAL A 500 -22.37 -29.39 -2.76
CA VAL A 500 -21.67 -28.61 -1.74
C VAL A 500 -21.65 -29.38 -0.42
N ARG A 501 -20.46 -29.61 0.13
CA ARG A 501 -20.27 -30.25 1.41
C ARG A 501 -19.73 -29.25 2.42
N LEU A 502 -20.55 -28.96 3.43
CA LEU A 502 -20.09 -28.23 4.62
C LEU A 502 -19.13 -29.11 5.41
N MET A 503 -17.89 -28.64 5.57
CA MET A 503 -16.84 -29.37 6.27
C MET A 503 -16.93 -29.17 7.79
N PRO A 504 -16.78 -30.24 8.59
CA PRO A 504 -16.67 -30.10 10.03
C PRO A 504 -15.29 -29.53 10.42
N SER A 505 -15.08 -29.30 11.71
CA SER A 505 -13.72 -29.10 12.22
C SER A 505 -12.91 -30.38 12.01
N ILE A 506 -11.80 -30.26 11.30
CA ILE A 506 -10.84 -31.35 11.04
C ILE A 506 -9.47 -30.96 11.59
N ASP A 507 -8.59 -31.94 11.77
CA ASP A 507 -7.22 -31.65 12.15
C ASP A 507 -6.42 -31.03 10.99
N MET A 508 -5.27 -30.43 11.34
CA MET A 508 -4.43 -29.74 10.36
C MET A 508 -3.80 -30.66 9.32
N ASN A 509 -3.63 -31.95 9.63
CA ASN A 509 -3.08 -32.93 8.71
C ASN A 509 -4.09 -33.25 7.60
N ALA A 510 -5.35 -33.47 7.97
CA ALA A 510 -6.46 -33.63 7.02
C ALA A 510 -6.67 -32.35 6.20
N PHE A 511 -6.63 -31.16 6.84
CA PHE A 511 -6.80 -29.88 6.15
C PHE A 511 -5.70 -29.61 5.12
N ASP A 512 -4.42 -29.78 5.45
CA ASP A 512 -3.31 -29.64 4.50
C ASP A 512 -3.37 -30.66 3.37
N THR A 513 -3.86 -31.88 3.64
CA THR A 513 -4.09 -32.92 2.62
C THR A 513 -5.17 -32.47 1.63
N LEU A 514 -6.32 -32.02 2.13
CA LEU A 514 -7.42 -31.54 1.29
C LEU A 514 -7.02 -30.30 0.48
N LEU A 515 -6.25 -29.38 1.07
CA LEU A 515 -5.74 -28.23 0.34
C LEU A 515 -4.71 -28.63 -0.72
N SER A 516 -3.75 -29.50 -0.40
CA SER A 516 -2.67 -29.89 -1.34
C SER A 516 -3.17 -30.60 -2.60
N HIS A 517 -4.28 -31.32 -2.49
CA HIS A 517 -4.84 -32.14 -3.56
C HIS A 517 -6.11 -31.56 -4.19
N THR A 518 -6.54 -30.36 -3.79
CA THR A 518 -7.64 -29.65 -4.46
C THR A 518 -7.25 -29.23 -5.89
N LEU A 519 -8.26 -29.06 -6.75
CA LEU A 519 -8.10 -28.44 -8.06
C LEU A 519 -7.76 -26.95 -7.94
N LEU A 520 -8.49 -26.24 -7.08
CA LEU A 520 -8.37 -24.81 -6.86
C LEU A 520 -8.92 -24.46 -5.45
N LEU A 521 -8.43 -23.36 -4.87
CA LEU A 521 -8.97 -22.78 -3.64
C LEU A 521 -9.62 -21.42 -3.93
N VAL A 522 -10.85 -21.21 -3.46
CA VAL A 522 -11.48 -19.87 -3.40
C VAL A 522 -11.57 -19.43 -1.94
N ALA A 523 -11.01 -18.28 -1.59
CA ALA A 523 -10.95 -17.85 -0.19
C ALA A 523 -10.90 -16.33 -0.03
N ASN A 524 -11.27 -15.84 1.16
CA ASN A 524 -10.91 -14.49 1.58
C ASN A 524 -9.40 -14.37 1.81
N ASP A 525 -8.95 -13.14 2.09
CA ASP A 525 -7.60 -12.83 2.57
C ASP A 525 -7.28 -13.51 3.94
N THR A 526 -6.75 -14.74 3.87
CA THR A 526 -6.60 -15.65 5.02
C THR A 526 -5.40 -16.60 4.93
N GLY A 527 -5.00 -17.18 6.07
CA GLY A 527 -3.93 -18.18 6.16
C GLY A 527 -4.04 -19.37 5.18
N PRO A 528 -5.21 -20.03 5.03
CA PRO A 528 -5.40 -21.13 4.09
C PRO A 528 -4.98 -20.84 2.66
N LYS A 529 -5.20 -19.60 2.19
CA LYS A 529 -4.80 -19.18 0.84
C LYS A 529 -3.28 -19.25 0.64
N HIS A 530 -2.52 -18.83 1.65
CA HIS A 530 -1.07 -18.86 1.62
C HIS A 530 -0.54 -20.29 1.67
N LEU A 531 -1.16 -21.15 2.49
CA LEU A 531 -0.81 -22.57 2.56
C LEU A 531 -1.04 -23.26 1.20
N ALA A 532 -2.22 -23.07 0.59
CA ALA A 532 -2.52 -23.64 -0.72
C ALA A 532 -1.55 -23.15 -1.80
N ALA A 533 -1.31 -21.84 -1.89
CA ALA A 533 -0.36 -21.26 -2.84
C ALA A 533 1.06 -21.82 -2.66
N THR A 534 1.51 -21.99 -1.41
CA THR A 534 2.82 -22.58 -1.09
C THR A 534 2.94 -24.04 -1.56
N ARG A 535 1.82 -24.79 -1.56
CA ARG A 535 1.73 -26.16 -2.08
C ARG A 535 1.60 -26.22 -3.61
N GLY A 536 1.61 -25.08 -4.31
CA GLY A 536 1.45 -25.03 -5.76
C GLY A 536 0.01 -25.25 -6.22
N VAL A 537 -0.97 -24.93 -5.38
CA VAL A 537 -2.40 -24.91 -5.73
C VAL A 537 -2.77 -23.53 -6.22
N SER A 538 -3.57 -23.44 -7.29
CA SER A 538 -4.07 -22.15 -7.76
C SER A 538 -5.13 -21.59 -6.80
N VAL A 539 -5.08 -20.28 -6.56
CA VAL A 539 -5.94 -19.60 -5.58
C VAL A 539 -6.66 -18.43 -6.24
N VAL A 540 -7.98 -18.41 -6.15
CA VAL A 540 -8.79 -17.21 -6.42
C VAL A 540 -9.12 -16.58 -5.07
N SER A 541 -8.40 -15.51 -4.72
CA SER A 541 -8.57 -14.87 -3.41
C SER A 541 -9.37 -13.58 -3.53
N ILE A 542 -10.26 -13.34 -2.58
CA ILE A 542 -11.03 -12.10 -2.46
C ILE A 542 -10.34 -11.23 -1.41
N ALA A 543 -9.68 -10.17 -1.87
CA ALA A 543 -8.88 -9.27 -1.06
C ALA A 543 -9.61 -7.96 -0.79
N ILE A 544 -9.49 -7.48 0.44
CA ILE A 544 -9.91 -6.13 0.81
C ILE A 544 -8.72 -5.18 0.66
N PRO A 545 -8.84 -4.04 -0.04
CA PRO A 545 -7.74 -3.10 -0.29
C PRO A 545 -7.41 -2.24 0.96
N ARG A 546 -7.50 -2.83 2.15
CA ARG A 546 -7.18 -2.18 3.43
C ARG A 546 -5.66 -2.17 3.67
N VAL A 547 -4.96 -3.13 3.06
CA VAL A 547 -3.51 -3.29 2.92
C VAL A 547 -3.25 -3.56 1.44
N ASN A 548 -2.00 -3.44 1.00
CA ASN A 548 -1.65 -3.69 -0.40
C ASN A 548 -1.73 -5.19 -0.71
N TRP A 549 -2.34 -5.53 -1.84
CA TRP A 549 -2.40 -6.92 -2.30
C TRP A 549 -1.01 -7.47 -2.63
N GLN A 550 -0.03 -6.63 -2.94
CA GLN A 550 1.37 -7.05 -3.12
C GLN A 550 2.00 -7.54 -1.80
N GLU A 551 1.50 -7.09 -0.65
CA GLU A 551 2.04 -7.46 0.67
C GLU A 551 1.40 -8.74 1.19
N TRP A 552 0.07 -8.82 1.15
CA TRP A 552 -0.69 -9.94 1.75
C TRP A 552 -1.44 -10.79 0.72
N GLY A 553 -1.31 -10.53 -0.58
CA GLY A 553 -1.74 -11.45 -1.63
C GLY A 553 -1.03 -12.80 -1.52
N GLN A 554 -1.60 -13.84 -2.14
CA GLN A 554 -0.84 -15.06 -2.37
C GLN A 554 0.35 -14.75 -3.28
N ASN A 555 1.51 -15.34 -2.98
CA ASN A 555 2.76 -15.02 -3.68
C ASN A 555 2.99 -15.87 -4.93
N ARG A 556 2.12 -16.85 -5.22
CA ARG A 556 2.15 -17.68 -6.42
C ARG A 556 0.77 -18.22 -6.76
N GLY A 557 0.54 -18.41 -8.06
CA GLY A 557 -0.66 -19.07 -8.60
C GLY A 557 -1.95 -18.25 -8.49
N GLY A 558 -2.83 -18.44 -9.47
CA GLY A 558 -4.18 -17.90 -9.44
C GLY A 558 -4.29 -16.39 -9.61
N VAL A 559 -5.33 -15.83 -8.98
CA VAL A 559 -5.80 -14.45 -9.17
C VAL A 559 -6.24 -13.87 -7.82
N ILE A 560 -5.89 -12.60 -7.59
CA ILE A 560 -6.33 -11.81 -6.44
C ILE A 560 -7.37 -10.81 -6.95
N LEU A 561 -8.60 -10.94 -6.46
CA LEU A 561 -9.71 -10.05 -6.76
C LEU A 561 -9.76 -8.95 -5.71
N SER A 562 -9.74 -7.69 -6.14
CA SER A 562 -9.94 -6.53 -5.26
C SER A 562 -10.76 -5.45 -5.99
N ARG A 563 -11.20 -4.43 -5.26
CA ARG A 563 -11.90 -3.29 -5.85
C ARG A 563 -11.08 -2.03 -5.63
N ARG A 564 -10.97 -1.19 -6.67
CA ARG A 564 -10.43 0.16 -6.50
C ARG A 564 -11.36 0.99 -5.64
N VAL A 565 -10.84 1.56 -4.56
CA VAL A 565 -11.56 2.50 -3.71
C VAL A 565 -10.61 3.62 -3.27
N PRO A 566 -11.09 4.86 -3.16
CA PRO A 566 -10.20 5.99 -2.89
C PRO A 566 -9.62 5.97 -1.48
N CYS A 567 -10.23 5.19 -0.58
CA CYS A 567 -9.75 4.94 0.78
C CYS A 567 -8.87 3.70 0.91
N ALA A 568 -8.40 3.07 -0.17
CA ALA A 568 -7.50 1.92 -0.09
C ALA A 568 -6.22 2.26 0.72
N GLY A 569 -5.66 1.25 1.38
CA GLY A 569 -4.63 1.44 2.42
C GLY A 569 -5.21 1.90 3.77
N CYS A 570 -6.51 1.68 4.01
CA CYS A 570 -7.23 2.32 5.12
C CYS A 570 -6.77 1.93 6.53
N GLY A 571 -6.03 0.83 6.70
CA GLY A 571 -5.53 0.42 8.01
C GLY A 571 -6.58 -0.18 8.98
N LEU A 572 -7.87 -0.31 8.60
CA LEU A 572 -8.95 -0.75 9.50
C LEU A 572 -9.11 -2.27 9.64
N ASN A 573 -9.12 -2.77 10.88
CA ASN A 573 -9.39 -4.19 11.20
C ASN A 573 -10.86 -4.49 11.56
N ASP A 574 -11.67 -3.45 11.68
CA ASP A 574 -13.05 -3.53 12.15
C ASP A 574 -13.99 -2.82 11.16
N ARG A 575 -15.10 -3.49 10.85
CA ARG A 575 -16.10 -3.02 9.88
C ARG A 575 -16.88 -1.82 10.42
N LEU A 576 -17.15 -1.75 11.72
CA LEU A 576 -17.90 -0.65 12.33
C LEU A 576 -17.15 0.69 12.20
N SER A 577 -15.83 0.64 12.14
CA SER A 577 -14.95 1.80 11.98
C SER A 577 -14.79 2.29 10.53
N CYS A 578 -15.40 1.62 9.54
CA CYS A 578 -15.19 1.88 8.11
C CYS A 578 -15.84 3.17 7.60
N GLY A 579 -17.07 3.45 8.03
CA GLY A 579 -17.90 4.53 7.47
C GLY A 579 -18.50 4.21 6.09
N MET A 580 -18.00 3.18 5.40
CA MET A 580 -18.48 2.71 4.09
C MET A 580 -18.93 1.23 4.14
N ASP A 581 -19.13 0.68 5.34
CA ASP A 581 -19.61 -0.69 5.56
C ASP A 581 -18.84 -1.79 4.79
N ALA A 582 -17.51 -1.63 4.68
CA ALA A 582 -16.63 -2.53 3.93
C ALA A 582 -17.08 -2.75 2.46
N ILE A 583 -17.68 -1.73 1.83
CA ILE A 583 -18.19 -1.81 0.45
C ILE A 583 -17.14 -2.28 -0.56
N CYS A 584 -15.86 -2.03 -0.29
CA CYS A 584 -14.73 -2.48 -1.11
C CYS A 584 -14.61 -4.01 -1.25
N VAL A 585 -15.09 -4.80 -0.29
CA VAL A 585 -15.15 -6.26 -0.41
C VAL A 585 -16.58 -6.75 -0.66
N THR A 586 -17.57 -6.17 0.00
CA THR A 586 -18.96 -6.66 -0.07
C THR A 586 -19.62 -6.47 -1.44
N SER A 587 -19.15 -5.52 -2.23
CA SER A 587 -19.64 -5.25 -3.58
C SER A 587 -18.92 -6.05 -4.69
N ILE A 588 -17.99 -6.95 -4.36
CA ILE A 588 -17.39 -7.84 -5.36
C ILE A 588 -18.46 -8.83 -5.84
N PRO A 589 -18.83 -8.84 -7.14
CA PRO A 589 -19.93 -9.67 -7.64
C PRO A 589 -19.61 -11.17 -7.64
N VAL A 590 -20.61 -12.00 -7.37
CA VAL A 590 -20.51 -13.48 -7.43
C VAL A 590 -20.08 -13.94 -8.84
N ALA A 591 -20.70 -13.38 -9.88
CA ALA A 591 -20.38 -13.69 -11.27
C ALA A 591 -18.89 -13.48 -11.58
N THR A 592 -18.30 -12.37 -11.12
CA THR A 592 -16.88 -12.10 -11.33
C THR A 592 -15.98 -13.17 -10.68
N VAL A 593 -16.32 -13.63 -9.48
CA VAL A 593 -15.57 -14.69 -8.79
C VAL A 593 -15.73 -16.02 -9.52
N LEU A 594 -16.94 -16.33 -9.99
CA LEU A 594 -17.24 -17.52 -10.79
C LEU A 594 -16.45 -17.55 -12.09
N ASP A 595 -16.56 -16.51 -12.91
CA ASP A 595 -15.89 -16.40 -14.20
C ASP A 595 -14.36 -16.53 -14.04
N THR A 596 -13.80 -15.80 -13.07
CA THR A 596 -12.36 -15.87 -12.76
C THR A 596 -11.94 -17.29 -12.36
N THR A 597 -12.79 -18.00 -11.61
CA THR A 597 -12.52 -19.38 -11.18
C THR A 597 -12.53 -20.34 -12.37
N LEU A 598 -13.51 -20.23 -13.26
CA LEU A 598 -13.63 -21.06 -14.45
C LEU A 598 -12.46 -20.82 -15.42
N GLU A 599 -12.12 -19.55 -15.68
CA GLU A 599 -10.95 -19.16 -16.48
C GLU A 599 -9.66 -19.75 -15.92
N GLU A 600 -9.47 -19.69 -14.60
CA GLU A 600 -8.25 -20.18 -13.95
C GLU A 600 -8.16 -21.71 -13.93
N ILE A 601 -9.29 -22.44 -13.93
CA ILE A 601 -9.32 -23.89 -14.15
C ILE A 601 -8.96 -24.22 -15.61
N ALA A 602 -9.55 -23.52 -16.58
CA ALA A 602 -9.25 -23.72 -18.01
C ALA A 602 -7.76 -23.50 -18.31
N ARG A 603 -7.19 -22.42 -17.78
CA ARG A 603 -5.76 -22.08 -17.91
C ARG A 603 -4.82 -23.14 -17.31
N GLN A 604 -5.26 -23.85 -16.26
CA GLN A 604 -4.47 -24.95 -15.69
C GLN A 604 -4.46 -26.16 -16.62
N ASN A 605 -5.58 -26.47 -17.27
CA ASN A 605 -5.67 -27.59 -18.20
C ASN A 605 -4.78 -27.38 -19.42
N GLU A 606 -4.73 -26.17 -19.97
CA GLU A 606 -3.85 -25.81 -21.10
C GLU A 606 -2.37 -26.00 -20.76
N LYS A 607 -1.93 -25.58 -19.57
CA LYS A 607 -0.53 -25.77 -19.12
C LYS A 607 -0.14 -27.23 -18.90
N THR A 608 -1.11 -28.13 -18.79
CA THR A 608 -0.86 -29.55 -18.50
C THR A 608 -0.88 -30.43 -19.75
N GLN A 609 -1.28 -29.89 -20.91
CA GLN A 609 -1.14 -30.55 -22.20
C GLN A 609 0.32 -30.42 -22.69
N PRO A 610 1.00 -31.53 -23.03
CA PRO A 610 2.31 -31.45 -23.66
C PRO A 610 2.18 -30.76 -25.02
N ALA A 611 3.09 -29.81 -25.29
CA ALA A 611 3.19 -29.10 -26.56
C ALA A 611 3.55 -30.02 -27.73
#